data_AF-A0A3R9S4W3-F1
#
_entry.id   AF-A0A3R9S4W3-F1
#
_cell.length_a   1.000
_cell.length_b   1.000
_cell.length_c   1.000
_cell.angle_alpha   90.00
_cell.angle_beta   90.00
_cell.angle_gamma   90.00
#
_symmetry.space_group_name_H-M   'P 1'
#
loop_
_entity.id
_entity.type
_entity.pdbx_description
1 polymer ?
#
loop_
_entity_poly.entity_id
_entity_poly.type
_entity_poly.pdbx_seq_one_letter_code
_entity_poly.pdbx_strand_id
1 'polypeptide(L)'
;MSVIDVGGEVRDGEELDIGAVENWLKNQGVELVGSAVVTQYTGGASNWTYRLKYENTDLILRRPPKGTKAKSAHDMAREYMVQKNLAPYYPVLPKMVALCQDESVIGCDFYVMERIEGIIPRAKLPPELGFNEEDVHELCVNVIDKLIELHQVPYENTPLAELGKGTGYCRRQVEGWDKRYEKVRTINVPSFKYVRKWLNDNIPQDSTTCIIHNDWRFDNVILDPKHP
;
A
#
# COMPACT_ATOMS: atom_id res chain seq x y z
N MET A 1 11.97 19.73 13.51
CA MET A 1 11.78 19.35 12.09
C MET A 1 10.31 19.00 11.91
N SER A 2 9.73 19.16 10.72
CA SER A 2 8.34 18.72 10.49
C SER A 2 8.27 17.19 10.63
N VAL A 3 7.32 16.68 11.40
CA VAL A 3 7.07 15.23 11.56
C VAL A 3 6.30 14.63 10.38
N ILE A 4 5.83 15.48 9.47
CA ILE A 4 5.12 15.09 8.25
C ILE A 4 6.03 14.29 7.34
N ASP A 5 5.53 13.18 6.82
CA ASP A 5 6.27 12.36 5.85
C ASP A 5 6.38 13.11 4.52
N VAL A 6 7.61 13.31 4.06
CA VAL A 6 7.95 14.03 2.83
C VAL A 6 8.80 13.17 1.91
N GLY A 7 8.54 13.28 0.60
CA GLY A 7 9.41 12.71 -0.42
C GLY A 7 10.72 13.51 -0.52
N GLY A 8 11.81 12.82 -0.81
CA GLY A 8 13.11 13.43 -1.13
C GLY A 8 13.29 13.65 -2.63
N GLU A 9 14.53 13.91 -3.03
CA GLU A 9 14.90 13.96 -4.45
C GLU A 9 14.58 12.63 -5.14
N VAL A 10 14.18 12.73 -6.42
CA VAL A 10 13.97 11.55 -7.25
C VAL A 10 15.32 10.86 -7.48
N ARG A 11 15.37 9.55 -7.28
CA ARG A 11 16.58 8.76 -7.49
C ARG A 11 16.99 8.80 -8.97
N ASP A 12 18.30 8.85 -9.18
CA ASP A 12 18.93 8.78 -10.50
C ASP A 12 18.47 7.53 -11.28
N GLY A 13 17.98 7.74 -12.49
CA GLY A 13 17.47 6.68 -13.39
C GLY A 13 16.03 6.23 -13.12
N GLU A 14 15.37 6.81 -12.12
CA GLU A 14 13.97 6.56 -11.77
C GLU A 14 13.10 7.81 -11.94
N GLU A 15 13.53 8.75 -12.80
CA GLU A 15 12.78 9.94 -13.17
C GLU A 15 11.48 9.59 -13.90
N LEU A 16 10.47 10.46 -13.73
CA LEU A 16 9.21 10.37 -14.47
C LEU A 16 9.28 11.28 -15.70
N ASP A 17 8.76 10.81 -16.83
CA ASP A 17 8.33 11.71 -17.90
C ASP A 17 7.08 12.46 -17.40
N ILE A 18 7.32 13.55 -16.69
CA ILE A 18 6.26 14.33 -16.06
C ILE A 18 5.32 14.96 -17.10
N GLY A 19 5.82 15.27 -18.30
CA GLY A 19 4.99 15.80 -19.39
C GLY A 19 3.97 14.76 -19.88
N ALA A 20 4.41 13.50 -20.05
CA ALA A 20 3.51 12.40 -20.40
C ALA A 20 2.44 12.17 -19.32
N VAL A 21 2.83 12.17 -18.03
CA VAL A 21 1.90 12.00 -16.91
C VAL A 21 0.90 13.16 -16.81
N GLU A 22 1.34 14.41 -16.94
CA GLU A 22 0.46 15.59 -16.91
C GLU A 22 -0.57 15.57 -18.04
N ASN A 23 -0.13 15.25 -19.26
CA ASN A 23 -1.03 15.13 -20.41
C ASN A 23 -2.06 14.02 -20.20
N TRP A 24 -1.62 12.88 -19.68
CA TRP A 24 -2.51 11.79 -19.34
C TRP A 24 -3.53 12.18 -18.25
N LEU A 25 -3.10 12.83 -17.16
CA LEU A 25 -3.98 13.31 -16.10
C LEU A 25 -5.03 14.30 -16.60
N LYS A 26 -4.65 15.26 -17.45
CA LYS A 26 -5.58 16.21 -18.09
C LYS A 26 -6.62 15.48 -18.93
N ASN A 27 -6.22 14.44 -19.66
CA ASN A 27 -7.15 13.59 -20.42
C ASN A 27 -8.10 12.78 -19.53
N GLN A 28 -7.75 12.51 -18.27
CA GLN A 28 -8.66 11.93 -17.27
C GLN A 28 -9.61 12.97 -16.65
N GLY A 29 -9.55 14.24 -17.07
CA GLY A 29 -10.38 15.32 -16.54
C GLY A 29 -9.83 15.97 -15.27
N VAL A 30 -8.56 15.73 -14.92
CA VAL A 30 -7.91 16.37 -13.77
C VAL A 30 -7.44 17.76 -14.17
N GLU A 31 -7.93 18.78 -13.47
CA GLU A 31 -7.43 20.14 -13.62
C GLU A 31 -6.08 20.29 -12.91
N LEU A 32 -5.06 20.74 -13.64
CA LEU A 32 -3.70 20.93 -13.13
C LEU A 32 -3.29 22.39 -13.36
N VAL A 33 -2.90 23.09 -12.29
CA VAL A 33 -2.43 24.47 -12.31
C VAL A 33 -0.95 24.54 -11.93
N GLY A 34 -0.17 25.22 -12.77
CA GLY A 34 1.28 25.33 -12.62
C GLY A 34 2.03 24.08 -13.12
N SER A 35 3.32 24.00 -12.79
CA SER A 35 4.17 22.85 -13.09
C SER A 35 4.29 21.93 -11.88
N ALA A 36 4.35 20.61 -12.10
CA ALA A 36 4.51 19.66 -11.01
C ALA A 36 5.87 19.82 -10.30
N VAL A 37 5.85 19.92 -8.97
CA VAL A 37 7.01 19.64 -8.13
C VAL A 37 6.99 18.14 -7.81
N VAL A 38 7.98 17.41 -8.34
CA VAL A 38 8.07 15.97 -8.19
C VAL A 38 9.06 15.59 -7.09
N THR A 39 8.62 14.81 -6.12
CA THR A 39 9.50 14.19 -5.11
C THR A 39 9.22 12.70 -5.00
N GLN A 40 10.16 11.93 -4.46
CA GLN A 40 10.06 10.48 -4.34
C GLN A 40 10.17 10.02 -2.88
N TYR A 41 9.28 9.12 -2.48
CA TYR A 41 9.35 8.49 -1.17
C TYR A 41 10.31 7.30 -1.19
N THR A 42 11.16 7.21 -0.16
CA THR A 42 12.22 6.18 -0.08
C THR A 42 11.77 4.88 0.60
N GLY A 43 10.56 4.86 1.19
CA GLY A 43 10.08 3.85 2.14
C GLY A 43 9.37 2.60 1.59
N GLY A 44 9.48 2.28 0.31
CA GLY A 44 8.85 1.07 -0.27
C GLY A 44 9.79 0.39 -1.25
N ALA A 45 10.11 -0.89 -1.01
CA ALA A 45 10.96 -1.67 -1.93
C ALA A 45 10.17 -2.33 -3.07
N SER A 46 8.85 -2.48 -2.92
CA SER A 46 8.02 -3.18 -3.88
C SER A 46 7.57 -2.29 -5.04
N ASN A 47 7.15 -1.05 -4.77
CA ASN A 47 6.68 -0.09 -5.78
C ASN A 47 7.22 1.29 -5.46
N TRP A 48 7.46 2.10 -6.49
CA TRP A 48 7.86 3.49 -6.34
C TRP A 48 6.65 4.39 -6.12
N THR A 49 6.80 5.31 -5.18
CA THR A 49 5.78 6.29 -4.80
C THR A 49 6.35 7.67 -5.00
N TYR A 50 5.72 8.45 -5.88
CA TYR A 50 6.09 9.81 -6.20
C TYR A 50 4.99 10.75 -5.73
N ARG A 51 5.37 11.92 -5.22
CA ARG A 51 4.46 13.03 -5.00
C ARG A 51 4.52 13.95 -6.21
N LEU A 52 3.35 14.29 -6.75
CA LEU A 52 3.17 15.29 -7.79
C LEU A 52 2.41 16.46 -7.18
N LYS A 53 3.13 17.50 -6.75
CA LYS A 53 2.52 18.68 -6.14
C LYS A 53 2.33 19.76 -7.20
N TYR A 54 1.08 20.17 -7.37
CA TYR A 54 0.66 21.31 -8.20
C TYR A 54 0.18 22.45 -7.30
N GLU A 55 -0.19 23.59 -7.88
CA GLU A 55 -0.72 24.71 -7.11
C GLU A 55 -2.10 24.41 -6.52
N ASN A 56 -2.93 23.68 -7.25
CA ASN A 56 -4.33 23.39 -6.90
C ASN A 56 -4.56 21.96 -6.37
N THR A 57 -3.59 21.06 -6.48
CA THR A 57 -3.75 19.65 -6.08
C THR A 57 -2.43 19.02 -5.64
N ASP A 58 -2.53 18.01 -4.77
CA ASP A 58 -1.41 17.27 -4.21
C ASP A 58 -1.66 15.77 -4.39
N LEU A 59 -0.90 15.16 -5.30
CA LEU A 59 -1.18 13.83 -5.79
C LEU A 59 -0.04 12.86 -5.48
N ILE A 60 -0.38 11.58 -5.39
CA ILE A 60 0.56 10.48 -5.30
C ILE A 60 0.43 9.60 -6.54
N LEU A 61 1.56 9.36 -7.21
CA LEU A 61 1.69 8.38 -8.28
C LEU A 61 2.40 7.13 -7.75
N ARG A 62 1.83 5.95 -8.00
CA ARG A 62 2.48 4.66 -7.70
C ARG A 62 2.66 3.84 -8.95
N ARG A 63 3.87 3.30 -9.12
CA ARG A 63 4.27 2.47 -10.27
C ARG A 63 5.27 1.38 -9.84
N PRO A 64 5.43 0.31 -10.62
CA PRO A 64 6.47 -0.68 -10.37
C PRO A 64 7.88 -0.12 -10.65
N PRO A 65 8.92 -0.72 -10.03
CA PRO A 65 10.31 -0.45 -10.38
C PRO A 65 10.62 -0.76 -11.85
N LYS A 66 11.66 -0.15 -12.40
CA LYS A 66 12.06 -0.43 -13.79
C LYS A 66 12.49 -1.89 -13.95
N GLY A 67 12.08 -2.52 -15.05
CA GLY A 67 12.49 -3.89 -15.40
C GLY A 67 11.74 -5.02 -14.69
N THR A 68 10.81 -4.72 -13.77
CA THR A 68 9.88 -5.72 -13.24
C THR A 68 8.69 -5.86 -14.19
N LYS A 69 8.61 -6.99 -14.91
CA LYS A 69 7.32 -7.37 -15.52
C LYS A 69 6.34 -7.68 -14.40
N ALA A 70 5.09 -7.25 -14.55
CA ALA A 70 4.01 -7.50 -13.60
C ALA A 70 3.81 -9.01 -13.38
N LYS A 71 4.55 -9.56 -12.41
CA LYS A 71 4.12 -10.72 -11.63
C LYS A 71 3.20 -10.19 -10.55
N SER A 72 2.37 -11.06 -9.97
CA SER A 72 1.33 -10.72 -8.98
C SER A 72 1.71 -9.79 -7.82
N ALA A 73 3.00 -9.55 -7.58
CA ALA A 73 3.53 -8.65 -6.55
C ALA A 73 3.59 -7.15 -6.96
N HIS A 74 3.39 -6.83 -8.26
CA HIS A 74 3.46 -5.47 -8.80
C HIS A 74 2.19 -5.09 -9.59
N ASP A 75 1.05 -5.66 -9.20
CA ASP A 75 -0.23 -5.47 -9.89
C ASP A 75 -0.88 -4.14 -9.46
N MET A 76 -0.52 -3.05 -10.17
CA MET A 76 -1.02 -1.70 -9.90
C MET A 76 -2.54 -1.59 -10.10
N ALA A 77 -3.09 -2.33 -11.07
CA ALA A 77 -4.52 -2.38 -11.31
C ALA A 77 -5.26 -2.98 -10.12
N ARG A 78 -4.75 -4.09 -9.56
CA ARG A 78 -5.32 -4.69 -8.36
C ARG A 78 -5.26 -3.74 -7.17
N GLU A 79 -4.13 -3.09 -6.90
CA GLU A 79 -4.02 -2.12 -5.80
C GLU A 79 -5.03 -0.97 -5.96
N TYR A 80 -5.14 -0.40 -7.16
CA TYR A 80 -6.11 0.65 -7.46
C TYR A 80 -7.56 0.17 -7.24
N MET A 81 -7.91 -0.99 -7.78
CA MET A 81 -9.28 -1.52 -7.71
C MET A 81 -9.68 -1.91 -6.28
N VAL A 82 -8.76 -2.45 -5.47
CA VAL A 82 -9.01 -2.73 -4.05
C VAL A 82 -9.37 -1.44 -3.34
N GLN A 83 -8.51 -0.41 -3.43
CA GLN A 83 -8.74 0.84 -2.71
C GLN A 83 -10.01 1.56 -3.19
N LYS A 84 -10.24 1.62 -4.50
CA LYS A 84 -11.42 2.26 -5.09
C LYS A 84 -12.72 1.62 -4.63
N ASN A 85 -12.79 0.29 -4.59
CA ASN A 85 -14.00 -0.43 -4.17
C ASN A 85 -14.16 -0.49 -2.65
N LEU A 86 -13.08 -0.31 -1.90
CA LEU A 86 -13.10 -0.28 -0.43
C LEU A 86 -13.49 1.10 0.12
N ALA A 87 -13.14 2.19 -0.57
CA ALA A 87 -13.36 3.56 -0.12
C ALA A 87 -14.81 3.91 0.30
N PRO A 88 -15.89 3.42 -0.36
CA PRO A 88 -17.26 3.68 0.08
C PRO A 88 -17.59 3.13 1.48
N TYR A 89 -16.88 2.11 1.94
CA TYR A 89 -17.11 1.43 3.21
C TYR A 89 -16.05 1.75 4.26
N TYR A 90 -14.89 2.27 3.85
CA TYR A 90 -13.75 2.52 4.71
C TYR A 90 -13.10 3.87 4.35
N PRO A 91 -13.72 5.00 4.75
CA PRO A 91 -13.39 6.34 4.26
C PRO A 91 -12.15 6.97 4.93
N VAL A 92 -11.16 6.13 5.29
CA VAL A 92 -9.82 6.56 5.72
C VAL A 92 -8.78 6.36 4.62
N LEU A 93 -9.20 5.82 3.47
CA LEU A 93 -8.36 5.60 2.30
C LEU A 93 -8.19 6.88 1.47
N PRO A 94 -7.06 7.01 0.75
CA PRO A 94 -6.89 8.11 -0.20
C PRO A 94 -7.93 8.01 -1.32
N LYS A 95 -8.38 9.18 -1.80
CA LYS A 95 -9.27 9.22 -2.96
C LYS A 95 -8.51 8.81 -4.21
N MET A 96 -8.95 7.73 -4.83
CA MET A 96 -8.37 7.22 -6.07
C MET A 96 -8.73 8.14 -7.23
N VAL A 97 -7.73 8.64 -7.95
CA VAL A 97 -7.92 9.58 -9.07
C VAL A 97 -8.10 8.79 -10.37
N ALA A 98 -7.07 8.07 -10.81
CA ALA A 98 -7.12 7.32 -12.07
C ALA A 98 -6.09 6.18 -12.12
N LEU A 99 -6.34 5.18 -12.96
CA LEU A 99 -5.45 4.06 -13.28
C LEU A 99 -5.06 4.14 -14.75
N CYS A 100 -3.78 4.04 -15.05
CA CYS A 100 -3.25 3.90 -16.40
C CYS A 100 -2.74 2.48 -16.60
N GLN A 101 -3.21 1.82 -17.67
CA GLN A 101 -2.68 0.54 -18.15
C GLN A 101 -2.16 0.64 -19.58
N ASP A 102 -1.97 1.87 -20.07
CA ASP A 102 -1.36 2.14 -21.35
C ASP A 102 0.15 2.31 -21.14
N GLU A 103 0.90 1.24 -21.42
CA GLU A 103 2.37 1.24 -21.29
C GLU A 103 3.04 2.30 -22.19
N SER A 104 2.35 2.88 -23.19
CA SER A 104 2.92 3.95 -24.01
C SER A 104 3.11 5.27 -23.25
N VAL A 105 2.44 5.46 -22.10
CA VAL A 105 2.51 6.71 -21.32
C VAL A 105 3.85 6.81 -20.57
N ILE A 106 4.20 5.83 -19.73
CA ILE A 106 5.49 5.79 -18.99
C ILE A 106 6.13 4.40 -18.91
N GLY A 107 5.76 3.49 -19.80
CA GLY A 107 6.37 2.15 -19.91
C GLY A 107 5.89 1.12 -18.88
N CYS A 108 4.85 1.43 -18.10
CA CYS A 108 4.25 0.49 -17.13
C CYS A 108 2.86 0.94 -16.69
N ASP A 109 2.09 0.01 -16.11
CA ASP A 109 0.88 0.34 -15.36
C ASP A 109 1.23 1.22 -14.15
N PHE A 110 0.43 2.25 -13.91
CA PHE A 110 0.55 3.12 -12.74
C PHE A 110 -0.82 3.66 -12.36
N TYR A 111 -0.94 4.14 -11.12
CA TYR A 111 -2.14 4.84 -10.71
C TYR A 111 -1.82 6.11 -9.94
N VAL A 112 -2.81 7.00 -9.89
CA VAL A 112 -2.76 8.27 -9.17
C VAL A 112 -3.88 8.32 -8.14
N MET A 113 -3.58 8.86 -6.96
CA MET A 113 -4.51 9.10 -5.86
C MET A 113 -4.21 10.46 -5.22
N GLU A 114 -5.15 11.02 -4.47
CA GLU A 114 -4.90 12.22 -3.66
C GLU A 114 -3.92 11.88 -2.53
N ARG A 115 -3.01 12.81 -2.21
CA ARG A 115 -2.11 12.67 -1.08
C ARG A 115 -2.90 12.89 0.22
N ILE A 116 -2.76 11.95 1.15
CA ILE A 116 -3.08 12.19 2.56
C ILE A 116 -1.81 12.77 3.20
N GLU A 117 -1.89 14.02 3.64
CA GLU A 117 -0.83 14.61 4.46
C GLU A 117 -0.91 14.07 5.88
N GLY A 118 0.20 13.55 6.40
CA GLY A 118 0.23 13.00 7.74
C GLY A 118 1.59 12.51 8.17
N ILE A 119 1.58 11.87 9.34
CA ILE A 119 2.77 11.32 9.99
C ILE A 119 2.76 9.81 9.79
N ILE A 120 3.88 9.24 9.35
CA ILE A 120 4.03 7.79 9.23
C ILE A 120 4.88 7.30 10.40
N PRO A 121 4.31 6.54 11.36
CA PRO A 121 5.05 6.02 12.49
C PRO A 121 6.00 4.89 12.06
N ARG A 122 7.23 5.28 11.70
CA ARG A 122 8.33 4.36 11.36
C ARG A 122 8.93 3.74 12.63
N ALA A 123 10.01 2.98 12.48
CA ALA A 123 10.67 2.23 13.56
C ALA A 123 11.02 3.05 14.82
N LYS A 124 11.17 4.37 14.69
CA LYS A 124 11.28 5.30 15.82
C LYS A 124 10.22 6.38 15.64
N LEU A 125 9.33 6.50 16.62
CA LEU A 125 8.40 7.63 16.67
C LEU A 125 9.21 8.93 16.82
N PRO A 126 8.89 9.98 16.05
CA PRO A 126 9.55 11.28 16.21
C PRO A 126 9.36 11.80 17.64
N PRO A 127 10.43 12.13 18.38
CA PRO A 127 10.32 12.72 19.71
C PRO A 127 9.52 14.03 19.73
N GLU A 128 9.46 14.72 18.58
CA GLU A 128 8.68 15.95 18.39
C GLU A 128 7.16 15.75 18.54
N LEU A 129 6.67 14.51 18.49
CA LEU A 129 5.27 14.21 18.80
C LEU A 129 4.96 14.41 20.29
N GLY A 130 5.97 14.35 21.17
CA GLY A 130 5.79 14.57 22.60
C GLY A 130 4.91 13.55 23.31
N PHE A 131 4.67 12.39 22.70
CA PHE A 131 3.78 11.36 23.23
C PHE A 131 4.21 10.87 24.61
N ASN A 132 3.26 10.90 25.53
CA ASN A 132 3.32 10.21 26.81
C ASN A 132 2.74 8.78 26.69
N GLU A 133 2.65 8.06 27.80
CA GLU A 133 2.14 6.68 27.82
C GLU A 133 0.66 6.58 27.41
N GLU A 134 -0.17 7.53 27.81
CA GLU A 134 -1.59 7.59 27.45
C GLU A 134 -1.77 7.83 25.95
N ASP A 135 -0.98 8.74 25.36
CA ASP A 135 -1.00 9.01 23.91
C ASP A 135 -0.60 7.77 23.10
N VAL A 136 0.44 7.05 23.53
CA VAL A 136 0.87 5.82 22.86
C VAL A 136 -0.18 4.71 22.99
N HIS A 137 -0.84 4.62 24.15
CA HIS A 137 -1.93 3.68 24.36
C HIS A 137 -3.10 3.99 23.43
N GLU A 138 -3.52 5.25 23.34
CA GLU A 138 -4.58 5.69 22.41
C GLU A 138 -4.22 5.40 20.96
N LEU A 139 -3.00 5.72 20.53
CA LEU A 139 -2.50 5.38 19.19
C LEU A 139 -2.62 3.87 18.90
N CYS A 140 -2.20 3.02 19.83
CA CYS A 140 -2.26 1.56 19.67
C CYS A 140 -3.71 1.07 19.54
N VAL A 141 -4.60 1.57 20.40
CA VAL A 141 -6.03 1.23 20.36
C VAL A 141 -6.64 1.68 19.04
N ASN A 142 -6.40 2.92 18.61
CA ASN A 142 -6.92 3.45 17.36
C ASN A 142 -6.46 2.63 16.14
N VAL A 143 -5.20 2.20 16.09
CA VAL A 143 -4.70 1.33 15.01
C VAL A 143 -5.37 -0.05 15.01
N ILE A 144 -5.73 -0.59 16.17
CA ILE A 144 -6.46 -1.86 16.28
C ILE A 144 -7.93 -1.66 15.88
N ASP A 145 -8.57 -0.59 16.34
CA ASP A 145 -9.96 -0.26 16.00
C ASP A 145 -10.12 -0.10 14.48
N LYS A 146 -9.15 0.54 13.82
CA LYS A 146 -9.14 0.66 12.36
C LYS A 146 -8.98 -0.69 11.66
N LEU A 147 -8.24 -1.64 12.21
CA LEU A 147 -8.19 -3.01 11.67
C LEU A 147 -9.51 -3.75 11.86
N ILE A 148 -10.16 -3.57 13.02
CA ILE A 148 -11.48 -4.16 13.31
C ILE A 148 -12.52 -3.62 12.33
N GLU A 149 -12.56 -2.31 12.12
CA GLU A 149 -13.43 -1.66 11.13
C GLU A 149 -13.20 -2.24 9.72
N LEU A 150 -11.94 -2.42 9.30
CA LEU A 150 -11.60 -3.03 8.01
C LEU A 150 -12.15 -4.47 7.90
N HIS A 151 -12.02 -5.26 8.96
CA HIS A 151 -12.54 -6.64 9.00
C HIS A 151 -14.07 -6.71 9.00
N GLN A 152 -14.76 -5.62 9.33
CA GLN A 152 -16.22 -5.53 9.32
C GLN A 152 -16.78 -5.00 7.99
N VAL A 153 -15.93 -4.57 7.05
CA VAL A 153 -16.39 -4.10 5.74
C VAL A 153 -17.20 -5.19 5.03
N PRO A 154 -18.43 -4.88 4.56
CA PRO A 154 -19.20 -5.81 3.75
C PRO A 154 -18.52 -6.01 2.40
N TYR A 155 -18.03 -7.23 2.15
CA TYR A 155 -17.38 -7.55 0.88
C TYR A 155 -18.29 -8.40 -0.04
N GLU A 156 -19.22 -9.14 0.53
CA GLU A 156 -20.15 -9.99 -0.21
C GLU A 156 -21.03 -9.16 -1.15
N ASN A 157 -21.23 -9.65 -2.37
CA ASN A 157 -21.97 -8.95 -3.44
C ASN A 157 -21.39 -7.59 -3.84
N THR A 158 -20.12 -7.33 -3.50
CA THR A 158 -19.35 -6.19 -4.01
C THR A 158 -18.20 -6.69 -4.90
N PRO A 159 -17.56 -5.83 -5.71
CA PRO A 159 -16.35 -6.21 -6.45
C PRO A 159 -15.20 -6.73 -5.57
N LEU A 160 -15.23 -6.46 -4.25
CA LEU A 160 -14.23 -6.98 -3.30
C LEU A 160 -14.33 -8.50 -3.13
N ALA A 161 -15.47 -9.13 -3.44
CA ALA A 161 -15.63 -10.58 -3.38
C ALA A 161 -14.68 -11.33 -4.33
N GLU A 162 -14.30 -10.70 -5.45
CA GLU A 162 -13.39 -11.27 -6.44
C GLU A 162 -11.93 -11.39 -5.95
N LEU A 163 -11.58 -10.70 -4.85
CA LEU A 163 -10.25 -10.78 -4.24
C LEU A 163 -10.01 -12.15 -3.58
N GLY A 164 -11.07 -12.79 -3.11
CA GLY A 164 -11.04 -14.01 -2.34
C GLY A 164 -11.09 -15.27 -3.19
N LYS A 165 -10.70 -16.41 -2.60
CA LYS A 165 -10.88 -17.75 -3.17
C LYS A 165 -11.83 -18.62 -2.33
N GLY A 166 -12.68 -17.99 -1.53
CA GLY A 166 -13.58 -18.66 -0.58
C GLY A 166 -12.83 -19.41 0.53
N THR A 167 -13.43 -20.51 1.00
CA THR A 167 -12.92 -21.35 2.10
C THR A 167 -11.59 -22.03 1.78
N GLY A 168 -10.84 -22.43 2.80
CA GLY A 168 -9.50 -22.99 2.74
C GLY A 168 -8.37 -21.93 2.80
N TYR A 169 -8.63 -20.74 3.34
CA TYR A 169 -7.63 -19.66 3.42
C TYR A 169 -6.41 -20.08 4.24
N CYS A 170 -6.59 -20.59 5.46
CA CYS A 170 -5.49 -20.95 6.35
C CYS A 170 -4.59 -22.01 5.70
N ARG A 171 -5.20 -23.04 5.10
CA ARG A 171 -4.50 -24.09 4.37
C ARG A 171 -3.72 -23.54 3.17
N ARG A 172 -4.36 -22.71 2.33
CA ARG A 172 -3.70 -22.11 1.16
C ARG A 172 -2.51 -21.24 1.54
N GLN A 173 -2.61 -20.49 2.63
CA GLN A 173 -1.51 -19.65 3.10
C GLN A 173 -0.33 -20.51 3.55
N VAL A 174 -0.56 -21.50 4.43
CA VAL A 174 0.51 -22.37 4.94
C VAL A 174 1.19 -23.15 3.82
N GLU A 175 0.42 -23.89 3.02
CA GLU A 175 0.97 -24.71 1.93
C GLU A 175 1.60 -23.84 0.82
N GLY A 176 1.04 -22.64 0.58
CA GLY A 176 1.55 -21.70 -0.41
C GLY A 176 2.91 -21.12 -0.02
N TRP A 177 3.08 -20.70 1.24
CA TRP A 177 4.36 -20.21 1.76
C TRP A 177 5.40 -21.31 1.83
N ASP A 178 5.00 -22.53 2.22
CA ASP A 178 5.87 -23.70 2.26
C ASP A 178 6.50 -23.99 0.88
N LYS A 179 5.64 -24.08 -0.16
CA LYS A 179 6.07 -24.30 -1.56
C LYS A 179 6.94 -23.17 -2.10
N ARG A 180 6.63 -21.91 -1.75
CA ARG A 180 7.45 -20.76 -2.18
C ARG A 180 8.83 -20.81 -1.55
N TYR A 181 8.89 -21.07 -0.25
CA TYR A 181 10.14 -21.16 0.49
C TYR A 181 11.08 -22.22 -0.11
N GLU A 182 10.57 -23.42 -0.41
CA GLU A 182 11.38 -24.47 -1.04
C GLU A 182 11.98 -24.06 -2.39
N LYS A 183 11.20 -23.36 -3.21
CA LYS A 183 11.64 -22.92 -4.54
C LYS A 183 12.73 -21.87 -4.52
N VAL A 184 12.77 -21.02 -3.48
CA VAL A 184 13.67 -19.86 -3.40
C VAL A 184 14.77 -20.03 -2.34
N ARG A 185 14.80 -21.15 -1.63
CA ARG A 185 15.79 -21.39 -0.58
C ARG A 185 17.20 -21.40 -1.15
N THR A 186 18.04 -20.52 -0.64
CA THR A 186 19.48 -20.47 -0.92
C THR A 186 20.26 -21.31 0.08
N ILE A 187 21.51 -21.65 -0.26
CA ILE A 187 22.36 -22.54 0.55
C ILE A 187 22.69 -21.97 1.94
N ASN A 188 22.65 -20.65 2.10
CA ASN A 188 22.96 -19.94 3.35
C ASN A 188 21.76 -19.75 4.28
N VAL A 189 20.58 -20.32 3.96
CA VAL A 189 19.36 -20.18 4.76
C VAL A 189 19.00 -21.53 5.41
N PRO A 190 18.75 -21.58 6.75
CA PRO A 190 18.35 -22.80 7.43
C PRO A 190 17.08 -23.38 6.84
N SER A 191 16.95 -24.70 6.76
CA SER A 191 15.81 -25.37 6.10
C SER A 191 14.41 -25.05 6.66
N PHE A 192 14.34 -24.58 7.90
CA PHE A 192 13.11 -24.46 8.70
C PHE A 192 12.25 -25.73 8.72
N LYS A 193 12.82 -26.92 8.44
CA LYS A 193 12.07 -28.17 8.26
C LYS A 193 11.10 -28.47 9.40
N TYR A 194 11.52 -28.27 10.65
CA TYR A 194 10.68 -28.50 11.82
C TYR A 194 9.51 -27.51 11.91
N VAL A 195 9.76 -26.22 11.69
CA VAL A 195 8.71 -25.18 11.70
C VAL A 195 7.72 -25.41 10.56
N ARG A 196 8.23 -25.67 9.36
CA ARG A 196 7.43 -25.97 8.16
C ARG A 196 6.54 -27.20 8.37
N LYS A 197 7.10 -28.28 8.92
CA LYS A 197 6.33 -29.47 9.27
C LYS A 197 5.26 -29.16 10.32
N TRP A 198 5.63 -28.46 11.39
CA TRP A 198 4.69 -28.11 12.46
C TRP A 198 3.52 -27.28 11.92
N LEU A 199 3.78 -26.26 11.08
CA LEU A 199 2.72 -25.45 10.47
C LEU A 199 1.77 -26.29 9.59
N ASN A 200 2.30 -27.23 8.80
CA ASN A 200 1.47 -28.12 7.97
C ASN A 200 0.64 -29.10 8.82
N ASP A 201 1.19 -29.60 9.92
CA ASP A 201 0.50 -30.54 10.81
C ASP A 201 -0.55 -29.83 11.70
N ASN A 202 -0.42 -28.52 11.91
CA ASN A 202 -1.26 -27.72 12.83
C ASN A 202 -2.01 -26.59 12.11
N ILE A 203 -2.43 -26.81 10.86
CA ILE A 203 -3.24 -25.83 10.12
C ILE A 203 -4.59 -25.67 10.83
N PRO A 204 -4.94 -24.47 11.32
CA PRO A 204 -6.24 -24.24 11.94
C PRO A 204 -7.37 -24.33 10.91
N GLN A 205 -8.58 -24.59 11.38
CA GLN A 205 -9.77 -24.39 10.56
C GLN A 205 -9.90 -22.91 10.19
N ASP A 206 -10.51 -22.65 9.03
CA ASP A 206 -10.89 -21.29 8.65
C ASP A 206 -11.88 -20.72 9.67
N SER A 207 -11.71 -19.43 9.97
CA SER A 207 -12.64 -18.66 10.78
C SER A 207 -13.55 -17.82 9.87
N THR A 208 -13.86 -16.60 10.25
CA THR A 208 -14.58 -15.63 9.43
C THR A 208 -13.73 -15.16 8.24
N THR A 209 -14.36 -15.07 7.06
CA THR A 209 -13.76 -14.43 5.89
C THR A 209 -14.06 -12.93 5.94
N CYS A 210 -13.03 -12.10 5.81
CA CYS A 210 -13.13 -10.64 5.75
C CYS A 210 -12.07 -10.05 4.82
N ILE A 211 -12.13 -8.74 4.61
CA ILE A 211 -11.05 -8.00 3.94
C ILE A 211 -9.82 -8.01 4.85
N ILE A 212 -8.68 -8.45 4.32
CA ILE A 212 -7.42 -8.53 5.05
C ILE A 212 -6.39 -7.63 4.35
N HIS A 213 -5.87 -6.62 5.07
CA HIS A 213 -4.78 -5.77 4.58
C HIS A 213 -3.49 -6.57 4.32
N ASN A 214 -3.28 -7.65 5.06
CA ASN A 214 -2.12 -8.56 5.05
C ASN A 214 -0.83 -7.96 5.63
N ASP A 215 -0.57 -6.67 5.44
CA ASP A 215 0.61 -5.97 5.99
C ASP A 215 0.20 -4.83 6.95
N TRP A 216 -0.66 -5.12 7.94
CA TRP A 216 -1.17 -4.11 8.88
C TRP A 216 -0.13 -3.82 9.97
N ARG A 217 0.51 -2.65 9.87
CA ARG A 217 1.60 -2.21 10.76
C ARG A 217 1.76 -0.70 10.70
N PHE A 218 2.43 -0.13 11.69
CA PHE A 218 2.53 1.33 11.88
C PHE A 218 3.09 2.11 10.68
N ASP A 219 4.05 1.57 9.93
CA ASP A 219 4.59 2.27 8.75
C ASP A 219 3.69 2.17 7.51
N ASN A 220 2.52 1.51 7.61
CA ASN A 220 1.44 1.49 6.62
C ASN A 220 0.18 2.24 7.08
N VAL A 221 0.24 2.98 8.20
CA VAL A 221 -0.84 3.91 8.60
C VAL A 221 -0.34 5.35 8.52
N ILE A 222 -1.29 6.28 8.35
CA ILE A 222 -1.02 7.72 8.31
C ILE A 222 -1.80 8.36 9.45
N LEU A 223 -1.09 9.02 10.35
CA LEU A 223 -1.68 9.75 11.48
C LEU A 223 -2.02 11.19 11.07
N ASP A 224 -3.10 11.73 11.61
CA ASP A 224 -3.51 13.11 11.38
C ASP A 224 -2.47 14.08 11.97
N PRO A 225 -1.96 15.08 11.23
CA PRO A 225 -0.97 16.03 11.74
C PRO A 225 -1.36 16.79 13.01
N LYS A 226 -2.65 17.02 13.22
CA LYS A 226 -3.21 17.82 14.31
C LYS A 226 -3.61 16.95 15.50
N HIS A 227 -4.01 15.71 15.24
CA HIS A 227 -4.42 14.73 16.24
C HIS A 227 -3.80 13.36 15.91
N PRO A 228 -2.47 13.24 16.03
CA PRO A 228 -1.73 12.05 15.60
C PRO A 228 -1.99 10.83 16.49
#